data_AF-A0A2T0V380-F1
#
_entry.id   AF-A0A2T0V380-F1
#
_cell.length_a   1.000
_cell.length_b   1.000
_cell.length_c   1.000
_cell.angle_alpha   90.00
_cell.angle_beta   90.00
_cell.angle_gamma   90.00
#
_symmetry.space_group_name_H-M   'P 1'
#
loop_
_entity.id
_entity.type
_entity.pdbx_description
1 polymer ?
#
loop_
_entity_poly.entity_id
_entity_poly.type
_entity_poly.pdbx_seq_one_letter_code
_entity_poly.pdbx_strand_id
1 'polypeptide(L)'
;MQGLLDGSLLEDEQLAEMQTTVPAGDELWPEATYGLGLQSYPLSCGGVAWGLGGDIPGTQTRNAVGPDGTAVTIAVTALPWAVVDQTDEEKLLEQYQIVVDALDETLCDK
;
A
#
# COMPACT_ATOMS: atom_id res chain seq x y z
N MET A 1 2.63 1.87 11.80
CA MET A 1 1.72 0.84 11.25
C MET A 1 1.49 -0.31 12.21
N GLN A 2 2.51 -1.09 12.61
CA GLN A 2 2.31 -2.21 13.55
C GLN A 2 1.52 -1.81 14.80
N GLY A 3 1.98 -0.77 15.53
CA GLY A 3 1.28 -0.26 16.72
C GLY A 3 -0.17 0.20 16.49
N LEU A 4 -0.54 0.56 15.25
CA LEU A 4 -1.94 0.89 14.93
C LEU A 4 -2.76 -0.39 14.80
N LEU A 5 -2.23 -1.38 14.08
CA LEU A 5 -2.94 -2.60 13.70
C LEU A 5 -2.94 -3.67 14.79
N ASP A 6 -2.02 -3.58 15.76
CA ASP A 6 -1.98 -4.44 16.94
C ASP A 6 -2.78 -3.88 18.15
N GLY A 7 -3.47 -2.74 17.97
CA GLY A 7 -4.29 -2.11 19.01
C GLY A 7 -3.49 -1.31 20.06
N SER A 8 -2.17 -1.14 19.89
CA SER A 8 -1.38 -0.37 20.86
C SER A 8 -1.66 1.14 20.85
N LEU A 9 -2.24 1.66 19.76
CA LEU A 9 -2.52 3.09 19.59
C LEU A 9 -4.00 3.46 19.71
N LEU A 10 -4.91 2.52 19.46
CA LEU A 10 -6.35 2.74 19.40
C LEU A 10 -7.08 1.57 20.04
N GLU A 11 -8.23 1.83 20.65
CA GLU A 11 -9.15 0.77 21.07
C GLU A 11 -9.68 0.00 19.85
N ASP A 12 -10.03 -1.27 20.04
CA ASP A 12 -10.49 -2.16 18.96
C ASP A 12 -11.65 -1.58 18.13
N GLU A 13 -12.59 -0.87 18.77
CA GLU A 13 -13.73 -0.23 18.11
C GLU A 13 -13.29 0.87 17.14
N GLN A 14 -12.28 1.67 17.52
CA GLN A 14 -11.76 2.75 16.67
C GLN A 14 -10.93 2.18 15.51
N LEU A 15 -10.16 1.11 15.74
CA LEU A 15 -9.45 0.42 14.67
C LEU A 15 -10.44 -0.21 13.67
N ALA A 16 -11.54 -0.79 14.15
CA ALA A 16 -12.60 -1.32 13.30
C ALA A 16 -13.28 -0.23 12.46
N GLU A 17 -13.49 0.96 13.01
CA GLU A 17 -13.96 2.12 12.23
C GLU A 17 -12.95 2.51 11.14
N MET A 18 -11.64 2.53 11.43
CA MET A 18 -10.62 2.80 10.42
C MET A 18 -10.58 1.75 9.30
N GLN A 19 -10.92 0.50 9.60
CA GLN A 19 -10.99 -0.62 8.65
C GLN A 19 -12.36 -0.76 7.97
N THR A 20 -13.33 0.11 8.27
CA THR A 20 -14.57 0.17 7.51
C THR A 20 -14.30 0.88 6.19
N THR A 21 -14.23 0.12 5.11
CA THR A 21 -13.72 0.61 3.81
C THR A 21 -14.77 0.77 2.72
N VAL A 22 -14.43 1.57 1.71
CA VAL A 22 -15.11 1.62 0.41
C VAL A 22 -14.13 1.23 -0.72
N PRO A 23 -14.60 0.83 -1.92
CA PRO A 23 -13.72 0.56 -3.06
C PRO A 23 -12.83 1.76 -3.42
N ALA A 24 -11.56 1.50 -3.75
CA ALA A 24 -10.54 2.54 -3.92
C ALA A 24 -9.90 2.60 -5.33
N GLY A 25 -10.45 1.86 -6.28
CA GLY A 25 -9.87 1.69 -7.63
C GLY A 25 -9.04 0.41 -7.72
N ASP A 26 -8.73 0.02 -8.96
CA ASP A 26 -8.07 -1.25 -9.29
C ASP A 26 -6.78 -1.05 -10.10
N GLU A 27 -6.45 0.20 -10.45
CA GLU A 27 -5.40 0.52 -11.43
C GLU A 27 -4.00 0.16 -10.93
N LEU A 28 -3.73 0.38 -9.64
CA LEU A 28 -2.44 0.05 -9.00
C LEU A 28 -2.52 -1.21 -8.16
N TRP A 29 -3.69 -1.50 -7.61
CA TRP A 29 -3.89 -2.64 -6.74
C TRP A 29 -5.31 -3.16 -6.90
N PRO A 30 -5.50 -4.29 -7.58
CA PRO A 30 -6.82 -4.86 -7.79
C PRO A 30 -7.54 -5.12 -6.47
N GLU A 31 -8.82 -4.77 -6.41
CA GLU A 31 -9.71 -4.97 -5.26
C GLU A 31 -9.28 -4.20 -4.00
N ALA A 32 -8.45 -3.16 -4.15
CA ALA A 32 -8.08 -2.30 -3.04
C ALA A 32 -9.27 -1.52 -2.49
N THR A 33 -9.27 -1.34 -1.18
CA THR A 33 -10.29 -0.56 -0.48
C THR A 33 -9.64 0.46 0.45
N TYR A 34 -10.38 1.52 0.77
CA TYR A 34 -9.88 2.65 1.57
C TYR A 34 -10.86 2.95 2.70
N GLY A 35 -10.34 2.96 3.93
CA GLY A 35 -11.06 3.32 5.15
C GLY A 35 -10.66 4.70 5.68
N LEU A 36 -10.56 4.89 6.99
CA LEU A 36 -10.20 6.20 7.54
C LEU A 36 -8.68 6.38 7.56
N GLY A 37 -8.11 6.80 6.42
CA GLY A 37 -6.66 7.00 6.29
C GLY A 37 -5.86 5.70 6.26
N LEU A 38 -6.51 4.58 5.93
CA LEU A 38 -5.94 3.24 5.94
C LEU A 38 -6.43 2.47 4.71
N GLN A 39 -5.51 1.90 3.94
CA GLN A 39 -5.79 1.10 2.75
C GLN A 39 -5.73 -0.39 3.07
N SER A 40 -6.61 -1.16 2.43
CA SER A 40 -6.55 -2.63 2.40
C SER A 40 -6.08 -3.08 1.02
N TYR A 41 -5.11 -3.99 1.04
CA TYR A 41 -4.42 -4.54 -0.12
C TYR A 41 -4.55 -6.06 -0.11
N PRO A 42 -5.38 -6.65 -1.00
CA PRO A 42 -5.40 -8.09 -1.20
C PRO A 42 -4.04 -8.59 -1.69
N LEU A 43 -3.46 -9.57 -0.99
CA LEU A 43 -2.13 -10.09 -1.33
C LEU A 43 -2.23 -11.24 -2.33
N SER A 44 -1.24 -11.37 -3.22
CA SER A 44 -1.19 -12.44 -4.22
C SER A 44 -1.12 -13.84 -3.61
N CYS A 45 -0.49 -13.97 -2.43
CA CYS A 45 -0.42 -15.19 -1.64
C CYS A 45 -1.64 -15.44 -0.74
N GLY A 46 -2.65 -14.57 -0.81
CA GLY A 46 -3.86 -14.62 -0.01
C GLY A 46 -3.76 -13.82 1.30
N GLY A 47 -4.93 -13.46 1.82
CA GLY A 47 -5.04 -12.53 2.95
C GLY A 47 -5.02 -11.08 2.51
N VAL A 48 -5.02 -10.19 3.49
CA VAL A 48 -5.08 -8.74 3.30
C VAL A 48 -3.98 -8.08 4.11
N ALA A 49 -3.23 -7.19 3.47
CA ALA A 49 -2.33 -6.28 4.16
C ALA A 49 -2.99 -4.92 4.36
N TRP A 50 -2.70 -4.27 5.48
CA TRP A 50 -3.20 -2.93 5.80
C TRP A 50 -2.08 -1.91 5.81
N GLY A 51 -2.29 -0.79 5.13
CA GLY A 51 -1.19 0.11 4.79
C GLY A 51 -1.61 1.49 4.33
N LEU A 52 -0.63 2.23 3.82
CA LEU A 52 -0.85 3.48 3.11
C LEU A 52 0.34 3.76 2.18
N GLY A 53 0.06 4.44 1.07
CA GLY A 53 1.08 5.01 0.19
C GLY A 53 1.30 6.51 0.41
N GLY A 54 2.42 7.02 -0.10
CA GLY A 54 2.70 8.45 -0.12
C GLY A 54 3.60 8.81 -1.30
N ASP A 55 3.18 9.78 -2.09
CA ASP A 55 3.89 10.23 -3.29
C ASP A 55 4.09 11.75 -3.22
N ILE A 56 5.34 12.20 -3.29
CA ILE A 56 5.72 13.63 -3.28
C ILE A 56 6.96 13.82 -4.16
N PRO A 57 7.17 14.97 -4.85
CA PRO A 57 8.36 15.16 -5.67
C PRO A 57 9.66 14.75 -4.96
N GLY A 58 10.35 13.77 -5.53
CA GLY A 58 11.60 13.21 -5.00
C GLY A 58 11.47 11.92 -4.20
N THR A 59 10.25 11.46 -3.86
CA THR A 59 10.08 10.15 -3.20
C THR A 59 8.69 9.54 -3.40
N GLN A 60 8.66 8.22 -3.46
CA GLN A 60 7.45 7.41 -3.32
C GLN A 60 7.66 6.40 -2.20
N THR A 61 6.63 6.21 -1.38
CA THR A 61 6.62 5.22 -0.30
C THR A 61 5.38 4.36 -0.36
N ARG A 62 5.52 3.08 -0.05
CA ARG A 62 4.42 2.17 0.23
C ARG A 62 4.76 1.40 1.50
N ASN A 63 3.83 1.30 2.43
CA ASN A 63 4.02 0.51 3.64
C ASN A 63 2.77 -0.30 3.93
N ALA A 64 2.94 -1.51 4.46
CA ALA A 64 1.82 -2.30 4.95
C ALA A 64 2.26 -3.30 6.03
N VAL A 65 1.27 -3.81 6.75
CA VAL A 65 1.42 -4.95 7.65
C VAL A 65 0.55 -6.09 7.12
N GLY A 66 1.16 -7.25 6.88
CA GLY A 66 0.49 -8.45 6.43
C GLY A 66 -0.31 -9.13 7.54
N PRO A 67 -1.13 -10.14 7.19
CA PRO A 67 -2.01 -10.84 8.13
C PRO A 67 -1.27 -11.59 9.25
N ASP A 68 0.02 -11.86 9.08
CA ASP A 68 0.88 -12.49 10.09
C ASP A 68 1.64 -11.49 10.98
N GLY A 69 1.38 -10.20 10.82
CA GLY A 69 2.05 -9.12 11.56
C GLY A 69 3.37 -8.64 10.94
N THR A 70 3.84 -9.25 9.84
CA THR A 70 5.03 -8.78 9.12
C THR A 70 4.79 -7.38 8.58
N ALA A 71 5.70 -6.46 8.86
CA ALA A 71 5.61 -5.07 8.39
C ALA A 71 6.71 -4.76 7.39
N VAL A 72 6.31 -4.22 6.23
CA VAL A 72 7.21 -3.83 5.15
C VAL A 72 7.00 -2.36 4.82
N THR A 73 8.09 -1.68 4.52
CA THR A 73 8.11 -0.32 3.97
C THR A 73 9.06 -0.28 2.79
N ILE A 74 8.54 0.08 1.62
CA ILE A 74 9.32 0.40 0.43
C ILE A 74 9.40 1.92 0.29
N ALA A 75 10.61 2.43 0.05
CA ALA A 75 10.85 3.84 -0.23
C ALA A 75 11.83 3.97 -1.40
N VAL A 76 11.44 4.73 -2.41
CA VAL A 76 12.26 5.02 -3.59
C VAL A 76 12.48 6.52 -3.72
N THR A 77 13.65 6.94 -4.22
CA THR A 77 14.09 8.35 -4.25
C THR A 77 13.71 9.09 -5.53
N ALA A 78 12.71 8.60 -6.25
CA ALA A 78 12.19 9.21 -7.46
C ALA A 78 10.74 8.79 -7.66
N LEU A 79 9.93 9.70 -8.20
CA LEU A 79 8.63 9.32 -8.74
C LEU A 79 8.79 8.86 -10.20
N PRO A 80 7.87 8.05 -10.73
CA PRO A 80 7.90 7.60 -12.12
C PRO A 80 8.18 8.72 -13.13
N TRP A 81 7.51 9.87 -13.00
CA TRP A 81 7.69 11.00 -13.92
C TRP A 81 9.09 11.64 -13.91
N ALA A 82 9.95 11.30 -12.95
CA ALA A 82 11.33 11.76 -12.94
C ALA A 82 12.25 10.92 -13.83
N VAL A 83 11.80 9.73 -14.24
CA VAL A 83 12.58 8.74 -15.00
C VAL A 83 11.89 8.28 -16.28
N VAL A 84 10.59 8.53 -16.44
CA VAL A 84 9.84 8.30 -17.69
C VAL A 84 9.14 9.58 -18.17
N ASP A 85 8.79 9.62 -19.46
CA ASP A 85 8.04 10.73 -20.07
C ASP A 85 6.65 10.85 -19.42
N GLN A 86 6.26 12.06 -19.05
CA GLN A 86 4.98 12.34 -18.38
C GLN A 86 3.76 12.15 -19.28
N THR A 87 3.97 12.15 -20.60
CA THR A 87 2.89 11.95 -21.58
C THR A 87 2.65 10.48 -21.91
N ASP A 88 3.52 9.59 -21.44
CA ASP A 88 3.43 8.14 -21.61
C ASP A 88 2.75 7.52 -20.38
N GLU A 89 1.42 7.62 -20.34
CA GLU A 89 0.60 7.17 -19.20
C GLU A 89 0.76 5.67 -18.90
N GLU A 90 0.93 4.85 -19.94
CA GLU A 90 1.16 3.41 -19.82
C GLU A 90 2.46 3.13 -19.05
N LYS A 91 3.58 3.73 -19.49
CA LYS A 91 4.86 3.56 -18.79
C LYS A 91 4.86 4.16 -17.40
N LEU A 92 4.15 5.26 -17.18
CA LEU A 92 4.01 5.81 -15.84
C LEU A 92 3.37 4.80 -14.89
N LEU A 93 2.26 4.17 -15.31
CA LEU A 93 1.55 3.20 -14.50
C LEU A 93 2.41 1.96 -14.22
N GLU A 94 3.11 1.43 -15.25
CA GLU A 94 4.07 0.34 -15.08
C GLU A 94 5.13 0.66 -14.01
N GLN A 95 5.66 1.88 -14.00
CA GLN A 95 6.66 2.29 -13.01
C GLN A 95 6.08 2.47 -11.61
N TYR A 96 4.84 2.96 -11.49
CA TYR A 96 4.13 2.98 -10.19
C TYR A 96 3.92 1.58 -9.65
N GLN A 97 3.64 0.61 -10.52
CA GLN A 97 3.38 -0.78 -10.17
C GLN A 97 4.58 -1.47 -9.54
N ILE A 98 5.81 -1.15 -9.97
CA ILE A 98 7.04 -1.78 -9.42
C ILE A 98 7.11 -1.69 -7.89
N VAL A 99 6.73 -0.55 -7.30
CA VAL A 99 6.79 -0.37 -5.83
C VAL A 99 5.66 -1.14 -5.14
N VAL A 100 4.52 -1.31 -5.82
CA VAL A 100 3.39 -2.12 -5.34
C VAL A 100 3.76 -3.61 -5.37
N ASP A 101 4.27 -4.09 -6.50
CA ASP A 101 4.68 -5.48 -6.69
C ASP A 101 5.79 -5.85 -5.69
N ALA A 102 6.77 -4.98 -5.51
CA ALA A 102 7.82 -5.20 -4.51
C ALA A 102 7.24 -5.32 -3.08
N LEU A 103 6.20 -4.56 -2.74
CA LEU A 103 5.55 -4.67 -1.44
C LEU A 103 4.81 -6.00 -1.29
N ASP A 104 4.03 -6.40 -2.29
CA ASP A 104 3.30 -7.68 -2.32
C ASP A 104 4.26 -8.87 -2.24
N GLU A 105 5.27 -8.91 -3.12
CA GLU A 105 6.30 -9.94 -3.13
C GLU A 105 7.00 -10.05 -1.77
N THR A 106 7.42 -8.93 -1.18
CA THR A 106 8.13 -8.95 0.12
C THR A 106 7.24 -9.44 1.27
N LEU A 107 5.92 -9.21 1.22
CA LEU A 107 4.98 -9.71 2.21
C LEU A 107 4.64 -11.19 2.00
N CYS A 108 4.77 -11.68 0.77
CA CYS A 108 4.40 -13.04 0.38
C CYS A 108 5.57 -14.03 0.34
N ASP A 109 6.80 -13.57 0.12
CA ASP A 109 7.98 -14.43 -0.01
C ASP A 109 8.54 -14.76 1.39
N LYS A 110 8.44 -16.05 1.78
CA LYS A 110 8.91 -16.60 3.06
C LYS A 110 9.92 -17.72 2.87
#